data_AF-A0A7Y5WZD4-F1
#
_entry.id   AF-A0A7Y5WZD4-F1
#
_cell.length_a   1.000
_cell.length_b   1.000
_cell.length_c   1.000
_cell.angle_alpha   90.00
_cell.angle_beta   90.00
_cell.angle_gamma   90.00
#
_symmetry.space_group_name_H-M   'P 1'
#
loop_
_entity.id
_entity.type
_entity.pdbx_description
1 polymer ?
#
loop_
_entity_poly.entity_id
_entity_poly.type
_entity_poly.pdbx_seq_one_letter_code
_entity_poly.pdbx_strand_id
1 'polypeptide(L)' 'MRQQLRCLIAAGGTAGHVLPALAVADALASRGVYVTFAGSPDRVEARLVPEAGYELDTFRITGFPRRPSIALA' A
#
# COMPACT_ATOMS: atom_id res chain seq x y z
N MET A 1 -24.11 14.44 -8.23
CA MET A 1 -23.08 13.87 -7.33
C MET A 1 -21.74 13.95 -8.02
N ARG A 2 -20.81 14.78 -7.52
CA ARG A 2 -19.43 14.74 -8.04
C ARG A 2 -18.79 13.45 -7.53
N GLN A 3 -18.38 12.57 -8.43
CA GLN A 3 -17.61 11.39 -8.07
C GLN A 3 -16.27 11.86 -7.50
N GLN A 4 -16.00 11.55 -6.23
CA GLN A 4 -14.69 11.77 -5.64
C GLN A 4 -13.71 10.73 -6.21
N LEU A 5 -12.56 11.18 -6.71
CA LEU A 5 -11.52 10.27 -7.16
C LEU A 5 -10.99 9.46 -5.96
N ARG A 6 -10.84 8.15 -6.16
CA ARG A 6 -10.35 7.20 -5.15
C ARG A 6 -9.08 6.54 -5.67
N CYS A 7 -8.05 6.47 -4.85
CA CYS A 7 -6.75 5.90 -5.18
C CYS A 7 -6.35 4.87 -4.13
N LEU A 8 -5.99 3.67 -4.59
CA LEU A 8 -5.40 2.63 -3.76
C LEU A 8 -3.91 2.52 -4.09
N ILE A 9 -3.05 2.64 -3.08
CA ILE A 9 -1.60 2.54 -3.23
C ILE A 9 -1.12 1.21 -2.67
N ALA A 10 -0.60 0.35 -3.56
CA ALA A 10 0.04 -0.90 -3.18
C ALA A 10 1.57 -0.71 -3.07
N ALA A 11 2.02 -0.21 -1.92
CA ALA A 11 3.43 0.03 -1.62
C ALA A 11 3.83 -0.74 -0.36
N GLY A 12 4.05 -2.05 -0.50
CA GLY A 12 4.48 -2.93 0.59
C GLY A 12 5.93 -3.42 0.44
N GLY A 13 6.44 -4.06 1.48
CA GLY A 13 7.71 -4.81 1.42
C GLY A 13 8.85 -4.21 2.23
N THR A 14 9.14 -2.90 2.09
CA THR A 14 10.19 -2.19 2.85
C THR A 14 9.85 -0.71 3.07
N ALA A 15 10.49 -0.08 4.07
CA ALA A 15 10.33 1.35 4.36
C ALA A 15 10.68 2.27 3.17
N GLY A 16 11.61 1.85 2.31
CA GLY A 16 12.06 2.63 1.14
C GLY A 16 10.99 2.83 0.06
N HIS A 17 9.93 2.01 0.05
CA HIS A 17 8.77 2.19 -0.83
C HIS A 17 7.57 2.82 -0.09
N VAL A 18 7.38 2.48 1.19
CA VAL A 18 6.26 2.98 1.99
C VAL A 18 6.36 4.50 2.19
N LEU A 19 7.54 5.02 2.56
CA LEU A 19 7.69 6.45 2.85
C LEU A 19 7.45 7.36 1.63
N PRO A 20 8.01 7.09 0.43
CA PRO A 20 7.66 7.84 -0.77
C PRO A 20 6.17 7.71 -1.14
N ALA A 21 5.57 6.54 -0.92
CA ALA A 21 4.15 6.31 -1.19
C ALA A 21 3.24 7.16 -0.27
N LEU A 22 3.62 7.33 1.00
CA LEU A 22 2.94 8.24 1.92
C LEU A 22 3.04 9.70 1.44
N ALA A 23 4.21 10.14 0.97
CA ALA A 23 4.35 11.50 0.42
C ALA A 23 3.47 11.72 -0.83
N VAL A 24 3.31 10.70 -1.67
CA VAL A 24 2.36 10.74 -2.80
C VAL A 24 0.91 10.76 -2.32
N ALA A 25 0.57 9.99 -1.29
CA ALA A 25 -0.75 9.99 -0.68
C ALA A 25 -1.12 11.38 -0.14
N ASP A 26 -0.20 12.04 0.57
CA ASP A 26 -0.40 13.40 1.10
C ASP A 26 -0.68 14.40 -0.03
N ALA A 27 0.10 14.30 -1.11
CA ALA A 27 -0.08 15.16 -2.29
C ALA A 27 -1.45 14.92 -2.97
N LEU A 28 -1.94 13.69 -3.01
CA LEU A 28 -3.25 13.35 -3.57
C LEU A 28 -4.39 13.79 -2.65
N ALA A 29 -4.28 13.52 -1.35
CA ALA A 29 -5.25 13.91 -0.33
C ALA A 29 -5.44 15.44 -0.30
N SER A 30 -4.35 16.21 -0.41
CA SER A 30 -4.42 17.68 -0.50
C SER A 30 -5.21 18.20 -1.72
N ARG A 31 -5.39 17.36 -2.75
CA ARG A 31 -6.18 17.66 -3.96
C ARG A 31 -7.61 17.10 -3.88
N GLY A 32 -8.03 16.61 -2.71
CA GLY A 32 -9.36 16.06 -2.47
C GLY A 32 -9.57 14.63 -2.94
N VAL A 33 -8.49 13.90 -3.26
CA VAL A 33 -8.55 12.47 -3.61
C VAL A 33 -8.65 11.65 -2.33
N TYR A 34 -9.55 10.67 -2.29
CA TYR A 34 -9.61 9.69 -1.21
C TYR A 34 -8.54 8.62 -1.46
N VAL A 35 -7.62 8.45 -0.50
CA VAL A 35 -6.47 7.54 -0.65
C VAL A 35 -6.53 6.44 0.40
N THR A 36 -6.33 5.20 -0.02
CA THR A 36 -6.13 4.04 0.86
C THR A 36 -4.90 3.24 0.41
N PHE A 37 -4.41 2.38 1.28
CA PHE A 37 -3.26 1.53 1.01
C PHE A 37 -3.64 0.06 1.02
N ALA A 38 -2.86 -0.74 0.31
CA ALA A 38 -2.96 -2.19 0.28
C ALA A 38 -1.60 -2.81 0.65
N GLY A 39 -1.59 -3.79 1.56
CA GLY A 39 -0.33 -4.36 2.02
C GLY A 39 -0.42 -5.59 2.90
N SER A 40 0.73 -6.02 3.42
CA SER A 40 0.82 -7.17 4.32
C SER A 40 0.60 -6.75 5.77
N PRO A 41 -0.14 -7.54 6.58
CA PRO A 41 -0.33 -7.24 8.00
C PRO A 41 0.96 -7.35 8.83
N ASP A 42 1.97 -8.05 8.32
CA ASP A 42 3.16 -8.44 9.08
C ASP A 42 4.42 -7.64 8.69
N ARG A 43 4.25 -6.55 7.94
CA ARG A 43 5.35 -5.76 7.37
C ARG A 43 5.29 -4.30 7.79
N VAL A 44 6.32 -3.55 7.39
CA VAL A 44 6.54 -2.15 7.80
C VAL A 44 5.32 -1.27 7.48
N GLU A 45 4.62 -1.52 6.38
CA GLU A 45 3.41 -0.78 6.02
C GLU A 45 2.30 -0.89 7.07
N ALA A 46 2.17 -2.02 7.78
CA ALA A 46 1.15 -2.25 8.81
C ALA A 46 1.26 -1.28 9.99
N ARG A 47 2.46 -0.73 10.22
CA ARG A 47 2.71 0.29 11.22
C ARG A 47 2.66 1.69 10.62
N LEU A 48 3.45 1.94 9.56
CA LEU A 48 3.65 3.30 9.06
C LEU A 48 2.40 3.91 8.41
N VAL A 49 1.57 3.11 7.73
CA VAL A 49 0.39 3.63 7.03
C VAL A 49 -0.67 4.14 8.02
N PRO A 50 -1.08 3.37 9.05
CA PRO A 50 -1.99 3.88 10.07
C PRO A 50 -1.40 5.05 10.87
N GLU A 51 -0.10 5.03 11.19
CA GLU A 51 0.59 6.14 11.88
C GLU A 51 0.53 7.46 11.09
N ALA A 52 0.54 7.37 9.75
CA ALA A 52 0.38 8.52 8.85
C ALA A 52 -1.08 8.94 8.64
N GLY A 53 -2.05 8.23 9.24
CA GLY A 53 -3.48 8.57 9.18
C GLY A 53 -4.23 8.01 7.96
N TYR A 54 -3.64 7.03 7.25
CA TYR A 54 -4.29 6.38 6.11
C TYR A 54 -4.85 5.01 6.47
N GLU A 55 -5.91 4.60 5.79
CA GLU A 55 -6.46 3.24 5.89
C GLU A 55 -5.55 2.23 5.18
N LEU A 56 -5.37 1.06 5.79
CA LEU A 56 -4.61 -0.06 5.22
C LEU A 56 -5.50 -1.30 5.08
N ASP A 57 -5.77 -1.68 3.84
CA ASP A 57 -6.39 -2.94 3.48
C ASP A 57 -5.33 -4.05 3.49
N THR A 58 -5.40 -4.92 4.49
CA THR A 58 -4.42 -6.00 4.66
C THR A 58 -4.84 -7.31 4.02
N PHE A 59 -3.91 -8.01 3.38
CA PHE A 59 -4.09 -9.37 2.90
C PHE A 59 -2.78 -10.17 3.03
N ARG A 60 -2.87 -11.51 2.94
CA ARG A 60 -1.67 -12.35 2.96
C ARG A 60 -0.90 -12.15 1.66
N ILE A 61 0.36 -11.72 1.78
CA ILE A 61 1.28 -11.54 0.65
C ILE A 61 2.43 -12.53 0.81
N THR A 62 2.60 -13.40 -0.18
CA THR A 62 3.74 -14.32 -0.28
C THR A 62 4.62 -13.90 -1.46
N GLY A 63 5.93 -14.10 -1.30
CA GLY A 63 6.88 -13.78 -2.37
C GLY A 63 6.70 -14.74 -3.55
N PHE A 64 6.70 -14.19 -4.76
CA PHE A 64 6.76 -15.01 -5.96
C PHE A 64 8.21 -15.51 -6.15
N PRO A 65 8.45 -16.81 -6.37
CA PRO A 65 9.79 -17.32 -6.60
C PRO A 65 10.38 -16.72 -7.88
N ARG A 66 11.65 -16.30 -7.80
CA ARG A 66 12.36 -15.65 -8.92
C ARG A 66 12.56 -16.55 -10.13
N ARG A 67 12.45 -17.87 -9.96
CA ARG A 67 12.52 -18.86 -11.02
C ARG A 67 11.30 -19.77 -10.91
N PRO A 68 10.48 -19.88 -11.96
CA PRO A 68 9.40 -20.86 -11.98
C PRO A 68 9.98 -22.25 -11.79
N SER A 69 9.45 -23.00 -10.81
CA SER A 69 9.86 -24.37 -10.53
C SER A 69 8.63 -25.18 -10.17
N ILE A 70 8.77 -26.50 -10.14
CA ILE A 70 7.65 -27.41 -9.82
C ILE A 70 7.07 -27.17 -8.40
N ALA A 71 7.79 -26.44 -7.54
CA ALA A 71 7.30 -25.99 -6.24
C ALA A 71 6.19 -24.92 -6.31
N LEU A 72 5.86 -24.42 -7.51
CA LEU A 72 4.71 -23.55 -7.78
C LEU A 72 3.42 -24.31 -8.13
N ALA A 73 3.49 -25.64 -8.36
CA ALA A 73 2.33 -26.48 -8.68
C ALA A 73 1.67 -27.01 -7.39
#